data_AF-A0A430FRZ4-F1
#
_entry.id   AF-A0A430FRZ4-F1
#
_cell.length_a   1.000
_cell.length_b   1.000
_cell.length_c   1.000
_cell.angle_alpha   90.00
_cell.angle_beta   90.00
_cell.angle_gamma   90.00
#
_symmetry.space_group_name_H-M   'P 1'
#
loop_
_entity.id
_entity.type
_entity.pdbx_description
1 polymer ?
#
loop_
_entity_poly.entity_id
_entity_poly.type
_entity_poly.pdbx_seq_one_letter_code
_entity_poly.pdbx_strand_id
1 'polypeptide(L)'
;MDSDLRRARSHCRPLLISTRMRRAKLVLGIAALIIAMVFGAMVPSGFATAYETELSSTNQYQLEQHHTTAALAALDAEQTHNDGPATEGNWGGVDWTYNTRSKVLSIAPKKDATLVDNDGPFLTADDAELATKMDMRTVRFMHKVTITDASQLAYMFEGACSLNVVENLWRIQLSEISATQPLDLTSMFAYTAELHTDFARWKIGNRRIIAREMFRGSHANTFEYFHLPWGNIEDAYYMFAEMPNLLYIDFDSQLSESNFGVRNAEGMFYGCTALEQVIWNMSASNMINMNEMFKYCFSLLSVDFLSTQGSQQQSMTGMFEGCHHLQEVNFQDLPITPASMQVGSMFLDDNDVRAMTMSIATLRYLYDQNYHNPYDPSWALPCMDNAESLWTAKGQSRSWKQWMEDTALEDTEILTFTRVL
;
A
#
# COMPACT_ATOMS: atom_id res chain seq x y z
N MET A 1 15.15 -3.45 21.34
CA MET A 1 14.45 -3.94 20.13
C MET A 1 13.24 -3.06 19.78
N ASP A 2 12.10 -3.18 20.47
CA ASP A 2 10.90 -2.36 20.18
C ASP A 2 11.04 -0.88 20.64
N SER A 3 12.03 -0.56 21.48
CA SER A 3 12.45 0.83 21.75
C SER A 3 13.14 1.48 20.55
N ASP A 4 14.02 0.74 19.90
CA ASP A 4 15.04 1.28 18.99
C ASP A 4 14.50 1.33 17.56
N LEU A 5 13.67 0.34 17.19
CA LEU A 5 12.82 0.43 16.00
C LEU A 5 11.79 1.58 16.13
N ARG A 6 11.19 1.80 17.32
CA ARG A 6 10.34 2.98 17.54
C ARG A 6 11.11 4.30 17.48
N ARG A 7 12.36 4.33 17.95
CA ARG A 7 13.28 5.48 17.78
C ARG A 7 13.58 5.72 16.29
N ALA A 8 13.82 4.67 15.50
CA ALA A 8 14.02 4.81 14.07
C ALA A 8 12.77 5.33 13.34
N ARG A 9 11.61 4.71 13.60
CA ARG A 9 10.30 5.15 13.06
C ARG A 9 9.95 6.59 13.44
N SER A 10 10.30 7.06 14.63
CA SER A 10 10.04 8.45 15.03
C SER A 10 10.92 9.46 14.29
N HIS A 11 12.15 9.09 13.92
CA HIS A 11 13.04 9.94 13.11
C HIS A 11 12.66 9.96 11.63
N CYS A 12 12.01 8.90 11.11
CA CYS A 12 11.47 8.90 9.74
C CYS A 12 10.15 9.69 9.58
N ARG A 13 9.56 10.27 10.64
CA ARG A 13 8.32 11.07 10.51
C ARG A 13 8.58 12.33 9.66
N PRO A 14 7.91 12.51 8.50
CA PRO A 14 8.11 13.70 7.70
C PRO A 14 7.53 14.95 8.39
N LEU A 15 8.31 16.03 8.40
CA LEU A 15 7.78 17.38 8.61
C LEU A 15 6.83 17.70 7.43
N LEU A 16 5.54 17.54 7.69
CA LEU A 16 4.47 17.89 6.75
C LEU A 16 4.56 19.37 6.33
N ILE A 17 4.22 19.63 5.06
CA ILE A 17 3.95 20.94 4.45
C ILE A 17 5.19 21.80 4.13
N SER A 18 5.51 21.93 2.81
CA SER A 18 5.65 23.25 2.14
C SER A 18 6.21 23.22 0.69
N THR A 19 6.95 22.19 0.24
CA THR A 19 7.86 22.36 -0.92
C THR A 19 7.56 21.59 -2.23
N ARG A 20 6.65 20.60 -2.27
CA ARG A 20 6.55 19.67 -3.44
C ARG A 20 5.51 19.99 -4.54
N MET A 21 4.66 21.01 -4.39
CA MET A 21 3.64 21.38 -5.41
C MET A 21 4.17 21.75 -6.82
N ARG A 22 5.49 21.92 -7.00
CA ARG A 22 6.09 22.26 -8.31
C ARG A 22 6.51 21.06 -9.17
N ARG A 23 6.62 19.84 -8.62
CA ARG A 23 7.04 18.64 -9.42
C ARG A 23 5.87 17.81 -9.96
N ALA A 24 4.76 17.71 -9.23
CA ALA A 24 3.56 16.96 -9.66
C ALA A 24 3.04 17.41 -11.04
N LYS A 25 3.06 18.72 -11.31
CA LYS A 25 2.62 19.31 -12.59
C LYS A 25 3.38 18.85 -13.83
N LEU A 26 4.57 18.23 -13.68
CA LEU A 26 5.35 17.72 -14.81
C LEU A 26 5.03 16.26 -15.15
N VAL A 27 4.57 15.47 -14.16
CA VAL A 27 4.24 14.04 -14.33
C VAL A 27 2.82 13.86 -14.91
N LEU A 28 1.86 14.68 -14.44
CA LEU A 28 0.50 14.75 -14.98
C LEU A 28 0.45 14.98 -16.50
N GLY A 29 1.43 15.69 -17.06
CA GLY A 29 1.53 15.93 -18.50
C GLY A 29 1.90 14.70 -19.34
N ILE A 30 2.43 13.63 -18.73
CA ILE A 30 2.85 12.41 -19.42
C ILE A 30 1.74 11.35 -19.35
N ALA A 31 1.07 11.19 -18.20
CA ALA A 31 -0.05 10.26 -18.05
C ALA A 31 -1.24 10.63 -18.97
N ALA A 32 -1.61 11.92 -19.05
CA ALA A 32 -2.68 12.40 -19.93
C ALA A 32 -2.40 12.15 -21.42
N LEU A 33 -1.13 12.04 -21.82
CA LEU A 33 -0.71 11.77 -23.20
C LEU A 33 -0.90 10.30 -23.63
N ILE A 34 -0.96 9.37 -22.67
CA ILE A 34 -1.22 7.95 -22.94
C ILE A 34 -2.72 7.72 -23.16
N ILE A 35 -3.58 8.34 -22.35
CA ILE A 35 -5.05 8.25 -22.46
C ILE A 35 -5.54 8.78 -23.82
N ALA A 36 -4.95 9.87 -24.31
CA ALA A 36 -5.30 10.48 -25.60
C ALA A 36 -4.97 9.63 -26.84
N MET A 37 -4.20 8.54 -26.71
CA MET A 37 -3.87 7.64 -27.83
C MET A 37 -4.71 6.35 -27.86
N VAL A 38 -5.45 6.03 -26.80
CA VAL A 38 -6.26 4.80 -26.71
C VAL A 38 -7.73 5.05 -27.05
N PHE A 39 -8.27 6.23 -26.70
CA PHE A 39 -9.65 6.62 -27.06
C PHE A 39 -9.67 7.93 -27.85
N GLY A 40 -9.99 7.84 -29.14
CA GLY A 40 -10.08 8.99 -30.03
C GLY A 40 -11.30 9.87 -29.74
N ALA A 41 -11.15 10.86 -28.88
CA ALA A 41 -12.15 11.90 -28.61
C ALA A 41 -11.54 13.31 -28.69
N MET A 42 -12.24 14.25 -29.33
CA MET A 42 -11.83 15.65 -29.41
C MET A 42 -12.02 16.36 -28.07
N VAL A 43 -11.02 17.14 -27.64
CA VAL A 43 -11.12 18.03 -26.47
C VAL A 43 -11.91 19.29 -26.83
N PRO A 44 -13.05 19.59 -26.17
CA PRO A 44 -13.69 20.90 -26.26
C PRO A 44 -12.95 21.89 -25.35
N SER A 45 -12.56 23.04 -25.89
CA SER A 45 -11.91 24.11 -25.12
C SER A 45 -12.91 24.84 -24.21
N GLY A 46 -12.79 24.69 -22.88
CA GLY A 46 -13.69 25.41 -21.98
C GLY A 46 -13.64 25.09 -20.48
N PHE A 47 -12.48 24.92 -19.86
CA PHE A 47 -12.37 24.85 -18.39
C PHE A 47 -11.24 25.74 -17.85
N ALA A 48 -11.59 26.98 -17.55
CA ALA A 48 -10.86 27.88 -16.67
C ALA A 48 -11.87 28.69 -15.87
N THR A 49 -11.53 29.03 -14.62
CA THR A 49 -12.35 29.70 -13.57
C THR A 49 -13.43 28.84 -12.89
N ALA A 50 -13.08 28.26 -11.73
CA ALA A 50 -13.88 28.25 -10.48
C ALA A 50 -13.26 27.31 -9.42
N TYR A 51 -12.17 27.72 -8.75
CA TYR A 51 -11.70 27.11 -7.49
C TYR A 51 -10.90 28.14 -6.67
N GLU A 52 -11.62 29.16 -6.18
CA GLU A 52 -11.26 29.95 -5.00
C GLU A 52 -12.51 30.03 -4.13
N THR A 53 -12.34 30.03 -2.80
CA THR A 53 -13.34 29.64 -1.78
C THR A 53 -13.69 28.14 -1.83
N GLU A 54 -13.72 27.38 -0.72
CA GLU A 54 -13.71 27.75 0.71
C GLU A 54 -12.60 27.02 1.48
N LEU A 55 -12.00 27.69 2.48
CA LEU A 55 -10.98 27.10 3.36
C LEU A 55 -11.21 27.61 4.79
N SER A 56 -12.23 27.06 5.47
CA SER A 56 -12.60 27.48 6.83
C SER A 56 -13.32 26.41 7.66
N SER A 57 -12.60 25.36 8.07
CA SER A 57 -12.99 24.53 9.24
C SER A 57 -11.83 23.75 9.88
N THR A 58 -10.56 24.12 9.65
CA THR A 58 -9.40 23.54 10.35
C THR A 58 -9.32 24.03 11.80
N ASN A 59 -9.95 23.30 12.73
CA ASN A 59 -9.85 23.57 14.16
C ASN A 59 -9.80 22.30 15.03
N GLN A 60 -8.80 21.44 14.78
CA GLN A 60 -8.38 20.44 15.76
C GLN A 60 -6.88 20.05 15.73
N TYR A 61 -6.15 20.37 14.65
CA TYR A 61 -4.74 19.96 14.46
C TYR A 61 -3.65 20.96 14.93
N GLN A 62 -3.99 22.13 15.49
CA GLN A 62 -2.98 23.11 15.91
C GLN A 62 -2.51 23.00 17.38
N LEU A 63 -3.12 22.14 18.19
CA LEU A 63 -2.75 22.00 19.61
C LEU A 63 -1.52 21.09 19.89
N GLU A 64 -1.09 20.27 18.93
CA GLU A 64 0.05 19.34 19.13
C GLU A 64 1.43 19.93 18.80
N GLN A 65 1.50 21.01 18.00
CA GLN A 65 2.78 21.57 17.52
C GLN A 65 3.56 22.35 18.58
N HIS A 66 2.87 22.90 19.60
CA HIS A 66 3.51 23.68 20.67
C HIS A 66 4.01 22.85 21.85
N HIS A 67 3.48 21.64 22.07
CA HIS A 67 3.96 20.74 23.13
C HIS A 67 5.16 19.88 22.69
N THR A 68 5.27 19.59 21.39
CA THR A 68 6.35 18.77 20.83
C THR A 68 7.69 19.50 20.73
N THR A 69 7.71 20.80 20.42
CA THR A 69 8.96 21.58 20.34
C THR A 69 9.68 21.72 21.68
N ALA A 70 8.94 21.88 22.78
CA ALA A 70 9.53 21.94 24.13
C ALA A 70 10.02 20.56 24.62
N ALA A 71 9.33 19.47 24.25
CA ALA A 71 9.76 18.11 24.58
C ALA A 71 11.02 17.68 23.80
N LEU A 72 11.12 18.04 22.51
CA LEU A 72 12.31 17.80 21.70
C LEU A 72 13.53 18.56 22.24
N ALA A 73 13.37 19.83 22.61
CA ALA A 73 14.44 20.63 23.19
C ALA A 73 14.91 20.14 24.59
N ALA A 74 14.10 19.35 25.30
CA ALA A 74 14.47 18.73 26.56
C ALA A 74 15.20 17.38 26.38
N LEU A 75 15.00 16.69 25.24
CA LEU A 75 15.66 15.42 24.92
C LEU A 75 17.10 15.60 24.39
N ASP A 76 17.39 16.73 23.72
CA ASP A 76 18.74 17.07 23.24
C ASP A 76 19.75 17.38 24.37
N ALA A 77 19.30 17.51 25.62
CA ALA A 77 20.14 17.97 26.73
C ALA A 77 20.90 16.85 27.49
N GLU A 78 20.62 15.57 27.24
CA GLU A 78 21.09 14.46 28.10
C GLU A 78 21.72 13.23 27.40
N GLN A 79 22.10 13.30 26.11
CA GLN A 79 22.89 12.24 25.46
C GLN A 79 24.22 12.73 24.87
N THR A 80 25.27 12.69 25.69
CA THR A 80 26.66 12.76 25.23
C THR A 80 27.14 11.39 24.74
N HIS A 81 26.72 10.98 23.53
CA HIS A 81 27.42 9.92 22.78
C HIS A 81 27.69 10.43 21.36
N ASN A 82 28.97 10.69 21.09
CA ASN A 82 29.46 11.35 19.89
C ASN A 82 30.04 10.33 18.91
N ASP A 83 29.34 9.20 18.77
CA ASP A 83 29.76 8.06 17.99
C ASP A 83 29.12 8.15 16.61
N GLY A 84 29.92 8.58 15.62
CA GLY A 84 29.48 8.67 14.23
C GLY A 84 29.21 7.30 13.60
N PRO A 85 28.71 7.26 12.34
CA PRO A 85 28.34 6.02 11.68
C PRO A 85 29.47 4.98 11.68
N ALA A 86 29.19 3.78 12.21
CA ALA A 86 30.10 2.65 12.18
C ALA A 86 30.52 2.31 10.73
N THR A 87 31.84 2.27 10.46
CA THR A 87 32.38 2.12 9.10
C THR A 87 32.61 0.67 8.67
N GLU A 88 32.53 -0.28 9.59
CA GLU A 88 32.56 -1.72 9.33
C GLU A 88 31.91 -2.48 10.48
N GLY A 89 31.50 -3.71 10.20
CA GLY A 89 30.91 -4.61 11.18
C GLY A 89 30.63 -5.98 10.58
N ASN A 90 29.88 -6.80 11.30
CA ASN A 90 29.51 -8.14 10.88
C ASN A 90 28.02 -8.36 11.16
N TRP A 91 27.35 -9.13 10.30
CA TRP A 91 25.96 -9.53 10.44
C TRP A 91 25.94 -11.06 10.37
N GLY A 92 25.87 -11.74 11.53
CA GLY A 92 25.78 -13.21 11.64
C GLY A 92 26.74 -14.03 10.77
N GLY A 93 27.98 -13.57 10.60
CA GLY A 93 29.00 -14.17 9.72
C GLY A 93 29.26 -13.42 8.41
N VAL A 94 28.47 -12.41 8.08
CA VAL A 94 28.58 -11.59 6.87
C VAL A 94 29.22 -10.23 7.18
N ASP A 95 30.49 -10.07 6.83
CA ASP A 95 31.18 -8.77 6.92
C ASP A 95 30.45 -7.70 6.10
N TRP A 96 30.35 -6.48 6.63
CA TRP A 96 29.91 -5.30 5.90
C TRP A 96 30.86 -4.11 6.14
N THR A 97 30.90 -3.19 5.19
CA THR A 97 31.67 -1.93 5.30
C THR A 97 30.84 -0.74 4.83
N TYR A 98 31.02 0.42 5.45
CA TYR A 98 30.29 1.63 5.16
C TYR A 98 31.22 2.82 4.86
N ASN A 99 30.98 3.49 3.73
CA ASN A 99 31.70 4.69 3.35
C ASN A 99 30.88 5.94 3.66
N THR A 100 31.21 6.62 4.76
CA THR A 100 30.54 7.85 5.25
C THR A 100 30.56 9.03 4.27
N ARG A 101 31.44 9.03 3.25
CA ARG A 101 31.47 10.07 2.21
C ARG A 101 30.53 9.77 1.05
N SER A 102 30.56 8.55 0.53
CA SER A 102 29.69 8.16 -0.60
C SER A 102 28.32 7.65 -0.17
N LYS A 103 28.11 7.44 1.13
CA LYS A 103 26.89 6.87 1.73
C LYS A 103 26.54 5.47 1.20
N VAL A 104 27.58 4.72 0.81
CA VAL A 104 27.48 3.35 0.29
C VAL A 104 27.87 2.35 1.37
N LEU A 105 26.96 1.43 1.67
CA LEU A 105 27.22 0.23 2.47
C LEU A 105 27.43 -0.97 1.53
N SER A 106 28.50 -1.72 1.75
CA SER A 106 28.89 -2.89 0.97
C SER A 106 28.78 -4.15 1.83
N ILE A 107 27.86 -5.04 1.47
CA ILE A 107 27.65 -6.33 2.14
C ILE A 107 28.50 -7.41 1.45
N ALA A 108 29.15 -8.27 2.24
CA ALA A 108 30.10 -9.28 1.80
C ALA A 108 31.22 -8.70 0.89
N PRO A 109 31.98 -7.69 1.33
CA PRO A 109 32.87 -6.92 0.46
C PRO A 109 34.05 -7.72 -0.11
N LYS A 110 34.46 -8.81 0.54
CA LYS A 110 35.72 -9.54 0.24
C LYS A 110 35.54 -10.90 -0.43
N LYS A 111 34.45 -11.62 -0.15
CA LYS A 111 34.21 -13.02 -0.53
C LYS A 111 32.74 -13.39 -0.37
N ASP A 112 32.31 -14.49 -0.99
CA ASP A 112 31.02 -15.14 -0.67
C ASP A 112 30.96 -15.47 0.83
N ALA A 113 29.79 -15.26 1.46
CA ALA A 113 29.57 -15.44 2.89
C ALA A 113 28.23 -16.15 3.17
N THR A 114 28.11 -16.73 4.37
CA THR A 114 26.85 -17.33 4.86
C THR A 114 26.43 -16.60 6.13
N LEU A 115 25.17 -16.21 6.20
CA LEU A 115 24.52 -15.68 7.39
C LEU A 115 24.05 -16.86 8.24
N VAL A 116 24.82 -17.20 9.27
CA VAL A 116 24.62 -18.40 10.10
C VAL A 116 23.93 -18.09 11.42
N ASP A 117 24.24 -16.94 12.02
CA ASP A 117 23.67 -16.50 13.28
C ASP A 117 22.58 -15.45 13.05
N ASN A 118 21.66 -15.33 14.00
CA ASN A 118 20.55 -14.35 13.96
C ASN A 118 20.75 -13.33 15.07
N ASP A 119 21.77 -12.48 14.91
CA ASP A 119 22.20 -11.43 15.89
C ASP A 119 21.18 -10.28 16.07
N GLY A 120 19.94 -10.47 15.59
CA GLY A 120 18.90 -9.45 15.53
C GLY A 120 18.82 -8.74 14.17
N PRO A 121 17.95 -7.72 14.04
CA PRO A 121 17.76 -6.98 12.80
C PRO A 121 19.06 -6.29 12.36
N PHE A 122 19.30 -6.28 11.05
CA PHE A 122 20.51 -5.69 10.46
C PHE A 122 20.68 -4.21 10.85
N LEU A 123 21.89 -3.86 11.30
CA LEU A 123 22.30 -2.53 11.79
C LEU A 123 21.46 -2.03 12.98
N THR A 124 21.38 -2.82 14.05
CA THR A 124 20.66 -2.45 15.28
C THR A 124 21.38 -2.82 16.58
N ALA A 125 22.66 -3.25 16.53
CA ALA A 125 23.38 -3.67 17.73
C ALA A 125 23.70 -2.52 18.70
N ASP A 126 24.00 -1.32 18.17
CA ASP A 126 24.31 -0.12 18.94
C ASP A 126 23.92 1.19 18.21
N ASP A 127 24.12 2.33 18.87
CA ASP A 127 23.81 3.67 18.31
C ASP A 127 24.66 4.01 17.07
N ALA A 128 25.86 3.44 16.90
CA ALA A 128 26.73 3.71 15.76
C ALA A 128 26.34 2.89 14.51
N GLU A 129 25.88 1.65 14.68
CA GLU A 129 25.19 0.90 13.64
C GLU A 129 23.87 1.58 13.22
N LEU A 130 23.08 2.04 14.19
CA LEU A 130 21.84 2.76 13.92
C LEU A 130 22.10 4.07 13.15
N ALA A 131 23.16 4.81 13.51
CA ALA A 131 23.63 5.97 12.77
C ALA A 131 24.02 5.61 11.31
N THR A 132 24.66 4.46 11.09
CA THR A 132 24.93 3.93 9.73
C THR A 132 23.63 3.58 8.99
N LYS A 133 22.65 2.95 9.63
CA LYS A 133 21.34 2.62 9.04
C LYS A 133 20.58 3.87 8.60
N MET A 134 20.70 4.95 9.37
CA MET A 134 20.09 6.25 9.09
C MET A 134 20.80 7.06 8.00
N ASP A 135 22.12 6.93 7.88
CA ASP A 135 22.95 7.73 6.98
C ASP A 135 23.18 7.08 5.59
N MET A 136 23.03 5.75 5.47
CA MET A 136 23.24 5.03 4.22
C MET A 136 22.19 5.38 3.15
N ARG A 137 22.65 5.55 1.90
CA ARG A 137 21.81 5.83 0.72
C ARG A 137 21.80 4.70 -0.30
N THR A 138 22.86 3.91 -0.33
CA THR A 138 22.99 2.77 -1.23
C THR A 138 23.51 1.57 -0.45
N VAL A 139 22.80 0.45 -0.52
CA VAL A 139 23.32 -0.86 -0.09
C VAL A 139 23.71 -1.64 -1.33
N ARG A 140 24.87 -2.28 -1.32
CA ARG A 140 25.37 -3.11 -2.43
C ARG A 140 25.83 -4.46 -1.91
N PHE A 141 25.21 -5.53 -2.41
CA PHE A 141 25.78 -6.86 -2.27
C PHE A 141 26.96 -7.00 -3.24
N MET A 142 28.17 -7.24 -2.71
CA MET A 142 29.40 -7.34 -3.50
C MET A 142 29.66 -8.78 -3.96
N HIS A 143 29.49 -9.73 -3.04
CA HIS A 143 29.62 -11.17 -3.27
C HIS A 143 28.30 -11.87 -2.92
N LYS A 144 28.22 -13.20 -3.03
CA LYS A 144 27.02 -13.93 -2.64
C LYS A 144 26.86 -13.92 -1.12
N VAL A 145 25.62 -13.83 -0.67
CA VAL A 145 25.23 -14.02 0.73
C VAL A 145 24.24 -15.16 0.78
N THR A 146 24.64 -16.30 1.34
CA THR A 146 23.73 -17.42 1.57
C THR A 146 23.03 -17.21 2.90
N ILE A 147 21.70 -17.21 2.90
CA ILE A 147 20.90 -17.19 4.13
C ILE A 147 20.44 -18.62 4.47
N THR A 148 20.41 -18.95 5.76
CA THR A 148 20.09 -20.29 6.29
C THR A 148 18.70 -20.38 6.90
N ASP A 149 18.10 -19.25 7.28
CA ASP A 149 16.74 -19.15 7.79
C ASP A 149 15.91 -18.18 6.92
N ALA A 150 14.67 -18.55 6.64
CA ALA A 150 13.78 -17.79 5.76
C ALA A 150 13.32 -16.44 6.34
N SER A 151 13.50 -16.20 7.65
CA SER A 151 13.19 -14.96 8.35
C SER A 151 14.33 -13.95 8.41
N GLN A 152 15.55 -14.33 7.99
CA GLN A 152 16.74 -13.48 8.09
C GLN A 152 16.69 -12.18 7.27
N LEU A 153 15.73 -12.00 6.35
CA LEU A 153 15.55 -10.77 5.58
C LEU A 153 14.45 -9.85 6.13
N ALA A 154 13.66 -10.32 7.09
CA ALA A 154 12.65 -9.49 7.75
C ALA A 154 13.32 -8.33 8.49
N TYR A 155 12.71 -7.15 8.44
CA TYR A 155 13.16 -5.90 9.07
C TYR A 155 14.57 -5.40 8.64
N MET A 156 15.21 -6.02 7.64
CA MET A 156 16.61 -5.78 7.28
C MET A 156 16.93 -4.29 7.05
N PHE A 157 16.10 -3.59 6.28
CA PHE A 157 16.25 -2.16 6.03
C PHE A 157 15.11 -1.30 6.61
N GLU A 158 14.34 -1.84 7.58
CA GLU A 158 13.33 -1.07 8.28
C GLU A 158 13.94 0.19 8.91
N GLY A 159 13.29 1.34 8.68
CA GLY A 159 13.68 2.62 9.29
C GLY A 159 14.96 3.22 8.70
N ALA A 160 15.48 2.68 7.59
CA ALA A 160 16.59 3.30 6.86
C ALA A 160 16.09 4.51 6.05
N CYS A 161 15.74 5.62 6.73
CA CYS A 161 15.02 6.75 6.13
C CYS A 161 15.79 7.44 4.97
N SER A 162 17.10 7.20 4.83
CA SER A 162 17.94 7.71 3.73
C SER A 162 18.16 6.72 2.58
N LEU A 163 17.73 5.46 2.70
CA LEU A 163 18.05 4.40 1.74
C LEU A 163 17.26 4.58 0.43
N ASN A 164 17.97 4.93 -0.64
CA ASN A 164 17.41 5.16 -1.97
C ASN A 164 17.64 4.01 -2.96
N VAL A 165 18.67 3.17 -2.78
CA VAL A 165 19.00 2.10 -3.73
C VAL A 165 19.50 0.85 -3.03
N VAL A 166 18.99 -0.33 -3.43
CA VAL A 166 19.64 -1.62 -3.11
C VAL A 166 20.09 -2.31 -4.38
N GLU A 167 21.42 -2.35 -4.57
CA GLU A 167 22.08 -2.96 -5.71
C GLU A 167 22.42 -4.43 -5.48
N ASN A 168 22.23 -5.23 -6.52
CA ASN A 168 22.55 -6.66 -6.57
C ASN A 168 21.83 -7.53 -5.52
N LEU A 169 20.59 -7.19 -5.13
CA LEU A 169 19.76 -7.99 -4.22
C LEU A 169 19.71 -9.48 -4.62
N TRP A 170 19.71 -9.77 -5.93
CA TRP A 170 19.79 -11.11 -6.53
C TRP A 170 21.01 -11.97 -6.11
N ARG A 171 22.02 -11.39 -5.45
CA ARG A 171 23.17 -12.11 -4.87
C ARG A 171 22.83 -12.85 -3.57
N ILE A 172 21.69 -12.56 -2.94
CA ILE A 172 21.19 -13.37 -1.83
C ILE A 172 20.80 -14.76 -2.35
N GLN A 173 21.44 -15.81 -1.82
CA GLN A 173 21.20 -17.21 -2.20
C GLN A 173 20.26 -17.87 -1.20
N LEU A 174 19.26 -18.58 -1.73
CA LEU A 174 18.23 -19.30 -0.99
C LEU A 174 18.45 -20.83 -1.06
N SER A 175 19.70 -21.29 -1.15
CA SER A 175 20.05 -22.70 -1.37
C SER A 175 19.84 -23.58 -0.15
N GLU A 176 20.05 -23.02 1.05
CA GLU A 176 19.92 -23.75 2.33
C GLU A 176 18.50 -23.71 2.90
N ILE A 177 17.62 -22.86 2.34
CA ILE A 177 16.22 -22.76 2.74
C ILE A 177 15.38 -23.73 1.89
N SER A 178 14.48 -24.48 2.53
CA SER A 178 13.52 -25.34 1.84
C SER A 178 12.66 -24.56 0.83
N ALA A 179 12.39 -25.14 -0.34
CA ALA A 179 11.49 -24.53 -1.33
C ALA A 179 10.01 -24.48 -0.86
N THR A 180 9.63 -25.25 0.17
CA THR A 180 8.28 -25.27 0.74
C THR A 180 8.06 -24.22 1.86
N GLN A 181 9.15 -23.75 2.46
CA GLN A 181 9.14 -22.72 3.49
C GLN A 181 8.95 -21.34 2.83
N PRO A 182 7.98 -20.54 3.29
CA PRO A 182 7.85 -19.16 2.81
C PRO A 182 9.10 -18.35 3.12
N LEU A 183 9.55 -17.54 2.17
CA LEU A 183 10.55 -16.50 2.40
C LEU A 183 9.86 -15.31 3.08
N ASP A 184 10.36 -14.88 4.22
CA ASP A 184 9.78 -13.79 4.99
C ASP A 184 10.57 -12.49 4.76
N LEU A 185 9.88 -11.53 4.14
CA LEU A 185 10.34 -10.18 3.80
C LEU A 185 9.58 -9.13 4.62
N THR A 186 8.98 -9.51 5.76
CA THR A 186 8.19 -8.62 6.62
C THR A 186 8.97 -7.36 6.96
N SER A 187 8.37 -6.19 6.69
CA SER A 187 8.93 -4.86 6.90
C SER A 187 10.33 -4.62 6.31
N MET A 188 10.79 -5.43 5.34
CA MET A 188 12.17 -5.41 4.84
C MET A 188 12.63 -4.02 4.37
N PHE A 189 11.71 -3.21 3.82
CA PHE A 189 11.93 -1.86 3.33
C PHE A 189 10.95 -0.83 3.93
N ALA A 190 10.34 -1.13 5.09
CA ALA A 190 9.43 -0.20 5.75
C ALA A 190 10.17 1.09 6.15
N TYR A 191 9.49 2.24 6.00
CA TYR A 191 10.00 3.58 6.33
C TYR A 191 11.32 3.96 5.61
N THR A 192 11.54 3.44 4.41
CA THR A 192 12.65 3.82 3.52
C THR A 192 12.36 5.11 2.73
N ALA A 193 13.38 5.63 2.05
CA ALA A 193 13.27 6.82 1.20
C ALA A 193 12.53 6.50 -0.13
N GLU A 194 12.75 7.34 -1.16
CA GLU A 194 12.43 7.00 -2.55
C GLU A 194 13.36 5.86 -3.01
N LEU A 195 13.02 4.63 -2.59
CA LEU A 195 13.76 3.41 -2.83
C LEU A 195 13.61 2.95 -4.28
N HIS A 196 14.72 2.47 -4.85
CA HIS A 196 14.79 1.82 -6.14
C HIS A 196 15.55 0.50 -5.97
N THR A 197 14.88 -0.63 -6.20
CA THR A 197 15.51 -1.95 -6.18
C THR A 197 14.79 -2.88 -7.17
N ASP A 198 15.54 -3.77 -7.83
CA ASP A 198 15.05 -4.64 -8.90
C ASP A 198 15.09 -6.11 -8.47
N PHE A 199 13.93 -6.76 -8.46
CA PHE A 199 13.75 -8.16 -8.11
C PHE A 199 13.86 -9.11 -9.33
N ALA A 200 13.81 -8.62 -10.57
CA ALA A 200 13.72 -9.45 -11.79
C ALA A 200 14.86 -10.47 -11.93
N ARG A 201 16.04 -10.16 -11.39
CA ARG A 201 17.22 -11.04 -11.44
C ARG A 201 17.28 -12.06 -10.30
N TRP A 202 16.45 -11.93 -9.28
CA TRP A 202 16.55 -12.75 -8.08
C TRP A 202 15.89 -14.12 -8.30
N LYS A 203 16.69 -15.19 -8.16
CA LYS A 203 16.26 -16.57 -8.38
C LYS A 203 15.48 -17.12 -7.18
N ILE A 204 14.29 -16.57 -6.94
CA ILE A 204 13.41 -17.00 -5.85
C ILE A 204 12.82 -18.40 -6.11
N GLY A 205 12.54 -18.72 -7.38
CA GLY A 205 11.81 -19.93 -7.78
C GLY A 205 10.31 -19.82 -7.47
N ASN A 206 9.58 -20.92 -7.39
CA ASN A 206 8.14 -20.93 -7.05
C ASN A 206 7.89 -20.86 -5.52
N ARG A 207 8.76 -20.17 -4.80
CA ARG A 207 8.78 -20.13 -3.33
C ARG A 207 7.78 -19.10 -2.83
N ARG A 208 6.93 -19.46 -1.86
CA ARG A 208 5.94 -18.53 -1.28
C ARG A 208 6.65 -17.38 -0.55
N ILE A 209 6.05 -16.21 -0.52
CA ILE A 209 6.61 -15.00 0.11
C ILE A 209 5.61 -14.41 1.09
N ILE A 210 6.09 -14.05 2.27
CA ILE A 210 5.41 -13.22 3.26
C ILE A 210 5.98 -11.80 3.11
N ALA A 211 5.14 -10.83 2.75
CA ALA A 211 5.51 -9.45 2.43
C ALA A 211 4.77 -8.44 3.32
N ARG A 212 4.47 -8.82 4.56
CA ARG A 212 3.74 -7.98 5.52
C ARG A 212 4.48 -6.68 5.77
N GLU A 213 3.80 -5.54 5.71
CA GLU A 213 4.38 -4.20 5.93
C GLU A 213 5.64 -3.90 5.10
N MET A 214 5.95 -4.68 4.04
CA MET A 214 7.27 -4.71 3.40
C MET A 214 7.78 -3.34 2.93
N PHE A 215 6.86 -2.46 2.50
CA PHE A 215 7.11 -1.09 2.07
C PHE A 215 6.29 -0.05 2.87
N ARG A 216 5.73 -0.43 4.03
CA ARG A 216 4.90 0.48 4.84
C ARG A 216 5.64 1.78 5.16
N GLY A 217 5.00 2.93 4.89
CA GLY A 217 5.60 4.26 5.09
C GLY A 217 6.83 4.56 4.23
N SER A 218 7.14 3.75 3.22
CA SER A 218 8.20 4.02 2.25
C SER A 218 7.82 5.19 1.35
N HIS A 219 8.81 5.97 0.91
CA HIS A 219 8.59 7.15 0.08
C HIS A 219 8.69 6.87 -1.43
N ALA A 220 8.81 5.60 -1.85
CA ALA A 220 8.69 5.21 -3.26
C ALA A 220 7.34 5.66 -3.85
N ASN A 221 7.32 5.96 -5.15
CA ASN A 221 6.17 6.57 -5.84
C ASN A 221 5.58 5.73 -6.99
N THR A 222 6.30 4.69 -7.44
CA THR A 222 5.85 3.67 -8.39
C THR A 222 6.60 2.36 -8.12
N PHE A 223 5.95 1.23 -8.41
CA PHE A 223 6.54 -0.11 -8.36
C PHE A 223 6.78 -0.74 -9.73
N GLU A 224 6.52 -0.01 -10.84
CA GLU A 224 6.71 -0.44 -12.23
C GLU A 224 8.10 -1.07 -12.50
N TYR A 225 9.15 -0.52 -11.85
CA TYR A 225 10.54 -0.96 -12.03
C TYR A 225 11.06 -1.92 -10.96
N PHE A 226 10.24 -2.27 -9.96
CA PHE A 226 10.65 -3.20 -8.91
C PHE A 226 10.62 -4.65 -9.40
N HIS A 227 9.77 -4.97 -10.39
CA HIS A 227 9.52 -6.34 -10.87
C HIS A 227 9.24 -7.31 -9.71
N LEU A 228 8.38 -6.88 -8.78
CA LEU A 228 8.05 -7.68 -7.59
C LEU A 228 7.53 -9.07 -8.03
N PRO A 229 7.91 -10.14 -7.31
CA PRO A 229 7.50 -11.51 -7.62
C PRO A 229 6.04 -11.76 -7.22
N TRP A 230 5.08 -11.07 -7.85
CA TRP A 230 3.67 -11.06 -7.44
C TRP A 230 3.02 -12.45 -7.34
N GLY A 231 3.34 -13.36 -8.27
CA GLY A 231 2.85 -14.74 -8.22
C GLY A 231 3.33 -15.55 -7.01
N ASN A 232 4.38 -15.09 -6.33
CA ASN A 232 4.94 -15.72 -5.15
C ASN A 232 4.38 -15.18 -3.82
N ILE A 233 3.83 -13.97 -3.81
CA ILE A 233 3.37 -13.31 -2.58
C ILE A 233 2.08 -13.98 -2.11
N GLU A 234 2.10 -14.52 -0.89
CA GLU A 234 0.95 -15.15 -0.22
C GLU A 234 0.28 -14.20 0.77
N ASP A 235 1.05 -13.33 1.41
CA ASP A 235 0.58 -12.43 2.46
C ASP A 235 1.15 -11.02 2.25
N ALA A 236 0.26 -10.08 1.97
CA ALA A 236 0.53 -8.66 1.70
C ALA A 236 -0.12 -7.74 2.74
N TYR A 237 -0.37 -8.25 3.96
CA TYR A 237 -0.87 -7.46 5.10
C TYR A 237 -0.15 -6.12 5.24
N TYR A 238 -0.85 -5.00 5.11
CA TYR A 238 -0.29 -3.65 5.23
C TYR A 238 0.95 -3.37 4.35
N MET A 239 1.18 -4.16 3.27
CA MET A 239 2.43 -4.17 2.50
C MET A 239 2.88 -2.80 2.00
N PHE A 240 1.94 -1.94 1.61
CA PHE A 240 2.18 -0.58 1.10
C PHE A 240 1.48 0.50 1.95
N ALA A 241 1.01 0.16 3.16
CA ALA A 241 0.29 1.10 4.01
C ALA A 241 1.10 2.38 4.30
N GLU A 242 0.41 3.51 4.51
CA GLU A 242 0.98 4.81 4.88
C GLU A 242 2.02 5.38 3.89
N MET A 243 2.10 4.86 2.66
CA MET A 243 3.04 5.38 1.64
C MET A 243 2.59 6.76 1.12
N PRO A 244 3.31 7.87 1.43
CA PRO A 244 2.80 9.23 1.21
C PRO A 244 3.00 9.75 -0.22
N ASN A 245 3.70 9.01 -1.08
CA ASN A 245 4.02 9.40 -2.46
C ASN A 245 3.48 8.40 -3.51
N LEU A 246 2.79 7.34 -3.09
CA LEU A 246 2.30 6.29 -3.98
C LEU A 246 1.06 6.79 -4.73
N LEU A 247 1.21 7.12 -6.03
CA LEU A 247 0.16 7.76 -6.82
C LEU A 247 -0.75 6.76 -7.55
N TYR A 248 -0.18 5.68 -8.06
CA TYR A 248 -0.85 4.75 -8.97
C TYR A 248 -0.27 3.35 -8.86
N ILE A 249 -1.11 2.34 -9.03
CA ILE A 249 -0.68 0.94 -9.16
C ILE A 249 -1.45 0.26 -10.28
N ASP A 250 -0.69 -0.38 -11.17
CA ASP A 250 -1.17 -1.30 -12.18
C ASP A 250 -0.63 -2.70 -11.90
N PHE A 251 -1.53 -3.65 -11.63
CA PHE A 251 -1.18 -5.06 -11.55
C PHE A 251 -1.29 -5.78 -12.89
N ASP A 252 -2.09 -5.28 -13.85
CA ASP A 252 -2.40 -5.99 -15.08
C ASP A 252 -1.19 -6.03 -16.04
N SER A 253 -0.50 -4.90 -16.21
CA SER A 253 0.73 -4.84 -17.04
C SER A 253 1.93 -5.64 -16.50
N GLN A 254 1.85 -6.14 -15.25
CA GLN A 254 2.95 -6.81 -14.54
C GLN A 254 2.81 -8.35 -14.51
N LEU A 255 1.71 -8.93 -15.01
CA LEU A 255 1.37 -10.34 -14.82
C LEU A 255 1.42 -11.14 -16.13
N SER A 256 2.60 -11.70 -16.47
CA SER A 256 2.76 -12.45 -17.71
C SER A 256 2.21 -13.89 -17.68
N GLU A 257 2.25 -14.59 -16.54
CA GLU A 257 1.74 -15.97 -16.42
C GLU A 257 1.06 -16.24 -15.07
N SER A 258 -0.07 -16.96 -15.11
CA SER A 258 -1.04 -17.08 -14.03
C SER A 258 -0.63 -18.05 -12.90
N ASN A 259 -0.37 -17.52 -11.70
CA ASN A 259 -0.60 -18.16 -10.40
C ASN A 259 -0.47 -17.08 -9.31
N PHE A 260 -1.54 -16.33 -9.03
CA PHE A 260 -1.49 -15.23 -8.07
C PHE A 260 -1.74 -15.74 -6.64
N GLY A 261 -0.72 -15.66 -5.79
CA GLY A 261 -0.70 -16.32 -4.48
C GLY A 261 -1.44 -15.60 -3.36
N VAL A 262 -1.78 -14.32 -3.51
CA VAL A 262 -2.16 -13.46 -2.37
C VAL A 262 -3.45 -13.95 -1.73
N ARG A 263 -3.35 -14.35 -0.45
CA ARG A 263 -4.44 -14.77 0.43
C ARG A 263 -4.90 -13.65 1.34
N ASN A 264 -3.99 -12.77 1.72
CA ASN A 264 -4.24 -11.68 2.65
C ASN A 264 -3.73 -10.36 2.08
N ALA A 265 -4.63 -9.40 1.89
CA ALA A 265 -4.36 -8.02 1.47
C ALA A 265 -4.98 -7.00 2.46
N GLU A 266 -5.28 -7.43 3.69
CA GLU A 266 -5.78 -6.54 4.74
C GLU A 266 -4.86 -5.33 4.93
N GLY A 267 -5.45 -4.13 4.90
CA GLY A 267 -4.77 -2.85 5.01
C GLY A 267 -3.68 -2.59 3.98
N MET A 268 -3.61 -3.35 2.87
CA MET A 268 -2.47 -3.33 1.94
C MET A 268 -2.13 -1.92 1.41
N PHE A 269 -3.12 -1.02 1.26
CA PHE A 269 -2.94 0.39 0.93
C PHE A 269 -3.49 1.36 2.01
N TYR A 270 -3.74 0.88 3.23
CA TYR A 270 -4.26 1.68 4.35
C TYR A 270 -3.50 3.01 4.49
N GLY A 271 -4.20 4.14 4.48
CA GLY A 271 -3.62 5.47 4.65
C GLY A 271 -2.69 5.92 3.52
N CYS A 272 -2.76 5.34 2.31
CA CYS A 272 -2.08 5.87 1.12
C CYS A 272 -2.75 7.15 0.63
N THR A 273 -2.56 8.25 1.36
CA THR A 273 -3.29 9.50 1.18
C THR A 273 -3.11 10.18 -0.18
N ALA A 274 -2.11 9.78 -0.97
CA ALA A 274 -1.81 10.29 -2.31
C ALA A 274 -2.20 9.32 -3.46
N LEU A 275 -2.75 8.14 -3.16
CA LEU A 275 -3.13 7.15 -4.15
C LEU A 275 -4.38 7.61 -4.90
N GLU A 276 -4.28 7.82 -6.22
CA GLU A 276 -5.36 8.33 -7.06
C GLU A 276 -6.15 7.22 -7.77
N GLN A 277 -5.49 6.12 -8.16
CA GLN A 277 -6.12 5.02 -8.92
C GLN A 277 -5.40 3.69 -8.69
N VAL A 278 -6.17 2.59 -8.67
CA VAL A 278 -5.66 1.22 -8.71
C VAL A 278 -6.39 0.39 -9.76
N ILE A 279 -5.62 -0.31 -10.60
CA ILE A 279 -6.11 -1.33 -11.53
C ILE A 279 -5.62 -2.69 -11.06
N TRP A 280 -6.55 -3.61 -10.77
CA TRP A 280 -6.19 -4.93 -10.23
C TRP A 280 -6.89 -6.09 -10.93
N ASN A 281 -6.10 -6.84 -11.70
CA ASN A 281 -6.50 -8.15 -12.23
C ASN A 281 -6.25 -9.25 -11.18
N MET A 282 -7.29 -9.99 -10.79
CA MET A 282 -7.26 -10.98 -9.71
C MET A 282 -7.53 -12.42 -10.19
N SER A 283 -7.33 -12.68 -11.49
CA SER A 283 -7.78 -13.87 -12.24
C SER A 283 -7.19 -15.24 -11.83
N ALA A 284 -6.35 -15.29 -10.81
CA ALA A 284 -5.88 -16.52 -10.19
C ALA A 284 -5.77 -16.44 -8.65
N SER A 285 -6.38 -15.42 -8.01
CA SER A 285 -6.18 -15.16 -6.58
C SER A 285 -6.94 -16.15 -5.68
N ASN A 286 -6.25 -16.66 -4.67
CA ASN A 286 -6.87 -17.39 -3.55
C ASN A 286 -7.21 -16.42 -2.40
N MET A 287 -7.66 -15.20 -2.71
CA MET A 287 -7.75 -14.13 -1.72
C MET A 287 -8.91 -14.31 -0.74
N ILE A 288 -8.59 -14.17 0.55
CA ILE A 288 -9.46 -14.45 1.72
C ILE A 288 -9.78 -13.15 2.48
N ASN A 289 -8.90 -12.14 2.43
CA ASN A 289 -9.04 -10.94 3.26
C ASN A 289 -8.59 -9.66 2.53
N MET A 290 -9.47 -8.66 2.49
CA MET A 290 -9.30 -7.31 1.93
C MET A 290 -9.81 -6.22 2.91
N ASN A 291 -9.91 -6.55 4.21
CA ASN A 291 -10.32 -5.58 5.24
C ASN A 291 -9.45 -4.32 5.19
N GLU A 292 -10.05 -3.15 5.36
CA GLU A 292 -9.39 -1.85 5.46
C GLU A 292 -8.43 -1.51 4.29
N MET A 293 -8.53 -2.22 3.17
CA MET A 293 -7.46 -2.24 2.16
C MET A 293 -7.16 -0.87 1.56
N PHE A 294 -8.18 -0.02 1.36
CA PHE A 294 -8.05 1.36 0.89
C PHE A 294 -8.47 2.39 1.95
N LYS A 295 -8.67 1.98 3.21
CA LYS A 295 -9.10 2.86 4.30
C LYS A 295 -8.21 4.09 4.42
N TYR A 296 -8.82 5.27 4.49
CA TYR A 296 -8.17 6.58 4.51
C TYR A 296 -7.28 6.91 3.28
N CYS A 297 -7.53 6.31 2.12
CA CYS A 297 -6.95 6.76 0.84
C CYS A 297 -7.66 8.02 0.32
N PHE A 298 -7.41 9.17 0.95
CA PHE A 298 -8.16 10.40 0.71
C PHE A 298 -8.18 10.92 -0.75
N SER A 299 -7.19 10.59 -1.58
CA SER A 299 -7.12 11.00 -2.98
C SER A 299 -7.64 9.97 -3.99
N LEU A 300 -8.11 8.81 -3.54
CA LEU A 300 -8.50 7.70 -4.42
C LEU A 300 -9.77 8.08 -5.20
N LEU A 301 -9.69 8.09 -6.52
CA LEU A 301 -10.77 8.51 -7.42
C LEU A 301 -11.59 7.32 -7.93
N SER A 302 -10.93 6.20 -8.23
CA SER A 302 -11.57 5.00 -8.77
C SER A 302 -10.80 3.71 -8.45
N VAL A 303 -11.56 2.61 -8.34
CA VAL A 303 -11.00 1.26 -8.22
C VAL A 303 -11.71 0.30 -9.16
N ASP A 304 -10.92 -0.46 -9.94
CA ASP A 304 -11.40 -1.45 -10.89
C ASP A 304 -10.84 -2.85 -10.54
N PHE A 305 -11.74 -3.76 -10.18
CA PHE A 305 -11.43 -5.16 -9.86
C PHE A 305 -11.73 -6.03 -11.08
N LEU A 306 -10.70 -6.32 -11.87
CA LEU A 306 -10.82 -7.06 -13.12
C LEU A 306 -10.74 -8.58 -12.89
N SER A 307 -11.65 -9.31 -13.54
CA SER A 307 -11.62 -10.76 -13.74
C SER A 307 -11.25 -11.57 -12.49
N THR A 308 -12.20 -11.81 -11.57
CA THR A 308 -11.95 -12.74 -10.45
C THR A 308 -12.39 -14.16 -10.82
N GLN A 309 -11.50 -15.13 -10.64
CA GLN A 309 -11.79 -16.55 -10.88
C GLN A 309 -11.40 -17.36 -9.64
N GLY A 310 -12.39 -17.79 -8.86
CA GLY A 310 -12.22 -18.80 -7.81
C GLY A 310 -12.00 -18.33 -6.37
N SER A 311 -12.33 -17.08 -6.01
CA SER A 311 -12.18 -16.57 -4.64
C SER A 311 -12.98 -17.36 -3.59
N GLN A 312 -12.31 -17.84 -2.55
CA GLN A 312 -12.92 -18.50 -1.39
C GLN A 312 -13.11 -17.50 -0.25
N GLN A 313 -14.33 -16.96 -0.13
CA GLN A 313 -14.87 -16.21 1.03
C GLN A 313 -14.02 -15.03 1.54
N GLN A 314 -14.45 -13.81 1.23
CA GLN A 314 -13.66 -12.59 1.41
C GLN A 314 -14.26 -11.68 2.50
N SER A 315 -13.41 -11.00 3.27
CA SER A 315 -13.79 -9.91 4.17
C SER A 315 -13.34 -8.56 3.59
N MET A 316 -14.20 -7.54 3.65
CA MET A 316 -14.05 -6.18 3.08
C MET A 316 -14.48 -5.09 4.09
N THR A 317 -14.42 -5.39 5.39
CA THR A 317 -14.78 -4.46 6.46
C THR A 317 -13.88 -3.22 6.40
N GLY A 318 -14.47 -2.02 6.40
CA GLY A 318 -13.77 -0.74 6.33
C GLY A 318 -13.02 -0.48 5.02
N MET A 319 -13.26 -1.26 3.95
CA MET A 319 -12.39 -1.29 2.76
C MET A 319 -12.19 0.08 2.11
N PHE A 320 -13.21 0.94 2.04
CA PHE A 320 -13.13 2.31 1.52
C PHE A 320 -13.46 3.38 2.59
N GLU A 321 -13.37 3.04 3.87
CA GLU A 321 -13.69 3.95 4.98
C GLU A 321 -12.85 5.24 4.89
N GLY A 322 -13.53 6.40 4.84
CA GLY A 322 -12.90 7.71 4.70
C GLY A 322 -12.24 7.98 3.33
N CYS A 323 -12.60 7.28 2.26
CA CYS A 323 -12.11 7.58 0.89
C CYS A 323 -12.83 8.79 0.27
N HIS A 324 -12.66 9.98 0.83
CA HIS A 324 -13.47 11.19 0.55
C HIS A 324 -13.57 11.66 -0.92
N HIS A 325 -12.78 11.12 -1.85
CA HIS A 325 -12.81 11.47 -3.28
C HIS A 325 -13.12 10.30 -4.21
N LEU A 326 -13.50 9.13 -3.66
CA LEU A 326 -13.84 7.94 -4.44
C LEU A 326 -15.14 8.21 -5.22
N GLN A 327 -15.06 8.22 -6.54
CA GLN A 327 -16.19 8.55 -7.42
C GLN A 327 -16.79 7.31 -8.08
N GLU A 328 -15.95 6.33 -8.44
CA GLU A 328 -16.33 5.16 -9.23
C GLU A 328 -15.81 3.85 -8.63
N VAL A 329 -16.69 2.86 -8.45
CA VAL A 329 -16.34 1.53 -7.93
C VAL A 329 -16.93 0.44 -8.82
N ASN A 330 -16.09 -0.47 -9.32
CA ASN A 330 -16.52 -1.57 -10.19
C ASN A 330 -16.38 -2.95 -9.49
N PHE A 331 -17.52 -3.56 -9.16
CA PHE A 331 -17.61 -4.92 -8.61
C PHE A 331 -18.17 -5.95 -9.62
N GLN A 332 -18.23 -5.64 -10.92
CA GLN A 332 -18.88 -6.54 -11.91
C GLN A 332 -18.30 -7.97 -11.92
N ASP A 333 -16.98 -8.09 -11.79
CA ASP A 333 -16.25 -9.36 -11.82
C ASP A 333 -16.00 -9.94 -10.42
N LEU A 334 -16.50 -9.28 -9.37
CA LEU A 334 -16.27 -9.60 -7.96
C LEU A 334 -17.55 -10.18 -7.32
N PRO A 335 -17.65 -11.50 -7.11
CA PRO A 335 -18.87 -12.14 -6.61
C PRO A 335 -19.05 -11.94 -5.10
N ILE A 336 -19.62 -10.81 -4.72
CA ILE A 336 -20.00 -10.45 -3.33
C ILE A 336 -21.32 -11.18 -2.97
N THR A 337 -21.26 -12.51 -2.85
CA THR A 337 -22.44 -13.38 -2.69
C THR A 337 -22.20 -14.50 -1.65
N PRO A 338 -23.24 -14.89 -0.88
CA PRO A 338 -23.19 -15.02 0.59
C PRO A 338 -22.49 -16.29 1.16
N ALA A 339 -22.14 -16.38 2.44
CA ALA A 339 -22.69 -15.64 3.60
C ALA A 339 -21.71 -15.25 4.73
N SER A 340 -20.45 -15.71 4.74
CA SER A 340 -19.44 -15.44 5.79
C SER A 340 -18.64 -14.15 5.59
N MET A 341 -18.86 -13.49 4.44
CA MET A 341 -18.29 -12.20 4.10
C MET A 341 -18.73 -11.12 5.11
N GLN A 342 -17.85 -10.16 5.36
CA GLN A 342 -18.12 -9.00 6.21
C GLN A 342 -17.81 -7.75 5.41
N VAL A 343 -18.75 -6.81 5.37
CA VAL A 343 -18.71 -5.56 4.60
C VAL A 343 -19.07 -4.36 5.48
N GLY A 344 -18.86 -4.50 6.81
CA GLY A 344 -19.15 -3.45 7.78
C GLY A 344 -18.25 -2.24 7.59
N SER A 345 -18.78 -1.03 7.76
CA SER A 345 -18.08 0.25 7.55
C SER A 345 -17.46 0.43 6.16
N MET A 346 -17.84 -0.37 5.15
CA MET A 346 -17.14 -0.38 3.85
C MET A 346 -17.11 0.99 3.16
N PHE A 347 -18.19 1.77 3.28
CA PHE A 347 -18.31 3.15 2.80
C PHE A 347 -18.61 4.14 3.94
N LEU A 348 -18.16 3.85 5.17
CA LEU A 348 -18.27 4.81 6.28
C LEU A 348 -17.42 6.05 5.98
N ASP A 349 -17.97 7.23 6.24
CA ASP A 349 -17.41 8.56 5.93
C ASP A 349 -17.11 8.83 4.43
N ASP A 350 -17.48 7.93 3.52
CA ASP A 350 -17.41 8.17 2.07
C ASP A 350 -18.68 8.89 1.56
N ASN A 351 -18.48 9.92 0.73
CA ASN A 351 -19.51 10.85 0.28
C ASN A 351 -19.44 11.19 -1.22
N ASP A 352 -18.37 10.85 -1.94
CA ASP A 352 -18.18 11.28 -3.33
C ASP A 352 -18.57 10.22 -4.38
N VAL A 353 -18.90 8.99 -3.95
CA VAL A 353 -19.27 7.89 -4.87
C VAL A 353 -20.50 8.25 -5.69
N ARG A 354 -20.31 8.31 -7.00
CA ARG A 354 -21.30 8.71 -8.01
C ARG A 354 -21.62 7.60 -8.99
N ALA A 355 -20.75 6.62 -9.17
CA ALA A 355 -21.01 5.44 -9.99
C ALA A 355 -20.60 4.17 -9.25
N MET A 356 -21.48 3.16 -9.28
CA MET A 356 -21.12 1.80 -8.89
C MET A 356 -21.64 0.79 -9.91
N THR A 357 -20.79 -0.15 -10.33
CA THR A 357 -21.19 -1.27 -11.20
C THR A 357 -21.16 -2.57 -10.41
N MET A 358 -22.28 -3.31 -10.36
CA MET A 358 -22.37 -4.57 -9.62
C MET A 358 -23.53 -5.44 -10.13
N SER A 359 -23.52 -6.72 -9.73
CA SER A 359 -24.69 -7.60 -9.92
C SER A 359 -25.83 -7.25 -8.97
N ILE A 360 -27.06 -7.58 -9.35
CA ILE A 360 -28.23 -7.46 -8.47
C ILE A 360 -28.09 -8.34 -7.21
N ALA A 361 -27.45 -9.51 -7.31
CA ALA A 361 -27.13 -10.34 -6.14
C ALA A 361 -26.20 -9.61 -5.15
N THR A 362 -25.17 -8.93 -5.66
CA THR A 362 -24.26 -8.10 -4.85
C THR A 362 -25.01 -6.96 -4.17
N LEU A 363 -25.83 -6.21 -4.93
CA LEU A 363 -26.67 -5.15 -4.35
C LEU A 363 -27.56 -5.68 -3.22
N ARG A 364 -28.20 -6.85 -3.45
CA ARG A 364 -29.04 -7.54 -2.47
C ARG A 364 -28.31 -7.87 -1.18
N TYR A 365 -27.14 -8.48 -1.31
CA TYR A 365 -26.31 -8.78 -0.15
C TYR A 365 -25.85 -7.53 0.61
N LEU A 366 -25.30 -6.51 -0.09
CA LEU A 366 -24.78 -5.29 0.56
C LEU A 366 -25.88 -4.50 1.29
N TYR A 367 -27.07 -4.38 0.69
CA TYR A 367 -28.19 -3.69 1.33
C TYR A 367 -28.69 -4.43 2.58
N ASP A 368 -28.81 -5.76 2.52
CA ASP A 368 -29.26 -6.56 3.66
C ASP A 368 -28.30 -6.42 4.85
N GLN A 369 -26.98 -6.45 4.63
CA GLN A 369 -25.99 -6.28 5.70
C GLN A 369 -26.18 -4.97 6.48
N ASN A 370 -26.56 -3.87 5.80
CA ASN A 370 -26.73 -2.56 6.43
C ASN A 370 -27.79 -2.54 7.55
N TYR A 371 -28.80 -3.42 7.50
CA TYR A 371 -29.92 -3.44 8.45
C TYR A 371 -29.84 -4.54 9.52
N HIS A 372 -28.73 -5.29 9.61
CA HIS A 372 -28.55 -6.31 10.64
C HIS A 372 -28.41 -5.73 12.07
N ASN A 373 -28.04 -4.45 12.22
CA ASN A 373 -28.05 -3.74 13.50
C ASN A 373 -28.62 -2.31 13.36
N PRO A 374 -29.81 -2.00 13.90
CA PRO A 374 -30.42 -0.66 13.80
C PRO A 374 -29.75 0.39 14.70
N TYR A 375 -28.79 0.02 15.55
CA TYR A 375 -28.01 0.95 16.38
C TYR A 375 -26.62 1.27 15.82
N ASP A 376 -26.18 0.54 14.80
CA ASP A 376 -24.86 0.63 14.18
C ASP A 376 -25.00 0.12 12.73
N PRO A 377 -25.48 0.95 11.79
CA PRO A 377 -25.75 0.53 10.42
C PRO A 377 -24.45 0.13 9.73
N SER A 378 -24.44 -0.94 8.93
CA SER A 378 -23.16 -1.49 8.47
C SER A 378 -22.43 -0.66 7.40
N TRP A 379 -22.97 0.46 6.91
CA TRP A 379 -22.42 1.31 5.83
C TRP A 379 -21.86 0.51 4.63
N ALA A 380 -22.54 -0.57 4.23
CA ALA A 380 -22.12 -1.45 3.14
C ALA A 380 -22.46 -0.91 1.73
N LEU A 381 -23.20 0.20 1.67
CA LEU A 381 -23.48 0.99 0.46
C LEU A 381 -23.30 2.48 0.80
N PRO A 382 -22.91 3.33 -0.17
CA PRO A 382 -22.78 4.77 0.03
C PRO A 382 -24.14 5.46 0.19
N CYS A 383 -24.16 6.54 0.97
CA CYS A 383 -25.33 7.42 1.22
C CYS A 383 -26.57 6.70 1.79
N MET A 384 -26.41 5.64 2.58
CA MET A 384 -27.53 4.83 3.12
C MET A 384 -28.38 5.54 4.18
N ASP A 385 -27.85 6.59 4.80
CA ASP A 385 -28.55 7.49 5.73
C ASP A 385 -29.43 8.54 5.00
N ASN A 386 -29.07 8.89 3.76
CA ASN A 386 -29.78 9.85 2.95
C ASN A 386 -30.89 9.18 2.10
N ALA A 387 -32.11 9.17 2.61
CA ALA A 387 -33.29 8.64 1.92
C ALA A 387 -33.66 9.38 0.61
N GLU A 388 -33.12 10.58 0.38
CA GLU A 388 -33.30 11.35 -0.87
C GLU A 388 -32.24 10.98 -1.93
N SER A 389 -31.22 10.17 -1.58
CA SER A 389 -30.19 9.69 -2.52
C SER A 389 -30.81 8.74 -3.55
N LEU A 390 -30.94 9.24 -4.79
CA LEU A 390 -31.45 8.48 -5.92
C LEU A 390 -30.31 8.00 -6.81
N TRP A 391 -30.43 6.75 -7.27
CA TRP A 391 -29.48 6.08 -8.13
C TRP A 391 -30.17 5.67 -9.43
N THR A 392 -29.54 6.00 -10.55
CA THR A 392 -30.10 5.85 -11.89
C THR A 392 -29.50 4.63 -12.58
N ALA A 393 -30.37 3.72 -13.04
CA ALA A 393 -30.03 2.58 -13.89
C ALA A 393 -31.25 2.24 -14.77
N LYS A 394 -31.05 1.59 -15.92
CA LYS A 394 -32.13 1.21 -16.87
C LYS A 394 -33.15 2.33 -17.19
N GLY A 395 -32.70 3.60 -17.18
CA GLY A 395 -33.55 4.78 -17.44
C GLY A 395 -34.51 5.17 -16.31
N GLN A 396 -34.31 4.66 -15.09
CA GLN A 396 -35.11 4.99 -13.90
C GLN A 396 -34.21 5.44 -12.75
N SER A 397 -34.66 6.40 -11.96
CA SER A 397 -33.95 6.89 -10.76
C SER A 397 -34.73 6.47 -9.51
N ARG A 398 -34.06 5.77 -8.59
CA ARG A 398 -34.68 5.11 -7.43
C ARG A 398 -33.73 5.10 -6.24
N SER A 399 -34.24 5.05 -5.01
CA SER A 399 -33.39 4.80 -3.84
C SER A 399 -32.91 3.35 -3.79
N TRP A 400 -31.88 3.05 -2.98
CA TRP A 400 -31.40 1.67 -2.83
C TRP A 400 -32.51 0.70 -2.44
N LYS A 401 -33.40 1.10 -1.53
CA LYS A 401 -34.58 0.32 -1.14
C LYS A 401 -35.49 -0.02 -2.32
N GLN A 402 -35.72 0.93 -3.23
CA GLN A 402 -36.58 0.73 -4.40
C GLN A 402 -35.91 -0.10 -5.52
N TRP A 403 -34.57 -0.14 -5.57
CA TRP A 403 -33.85 -1.09 -6.42
C TRP A 403 -33.94 -2.51 -5.85
N MET A 404 -33.80 -2.63 -4.52
CA MET A 404 -33.90 -3.88 -3.77
C MET A 404 -35.26 -4.56 -3.84
N GLU A 405 -36.34 -3.78 -3.72
CA GLU A 405 -37.71 -4.28 -3.74
C GLU A 405 -38.21 -4.64 -5.16
N ASP A 406 -37.39 -4.47 -6.21
CA ASP A 406 -37.74 -4.84 -7.58
C ASP A 406 -37.53 -6.34 -7.85
N THR A 407 -38.66 -7.04 -7.95
CA THR A 407 -38.73 -8.47 -8.25
C THR A 407 -38.61 -8.81 -9.74
N ALA A 408 -38.55 -7.81 -10.63
CA ALA A 408 -38.33 -8.00 -12.06
C ALA A 408 -36.83 -8.04 -12.46
N LEU A 409 -35.92 -7.81 -11.50
CA LEU A 409 -34.47 -7.85 -11.70
C LEU A 409 -33.90 -9.22 -11.32
N GLU A 410 -33.19 -9.85 -12.25
CA GLU A 410 -32.51 -11.14 -12.05
C GLU A 410 -31.20 -10.95 -11.30
N ASP A 411 -30.86 -11.87 -10.38
CA ASP A 411 -29.64 -11.80 -9.55
C ASP A 411 -28.33 -11.69 -10.36
N THR A 412 -28.32 -12.26 -11.57
CA THR A 412 -27.19 -12.24 -12.51
C THR A 412 -27.12 -10.99 -13.39
N GLU A 413 -28.13 -10.10 -13.36
CA GLU A 413 -28.08 -8.84 -14.10
C GLU A 413 -27.02 -7.92 -13.47
N ILE A 414 -26.13 -7.36 -14.29
CA ILE A 414 -25.11 -6.39 -13.88
C ILE A 414 -25.55 -5.01 -14.33
N LEU A 415 -25.61 -4.06 -13.40
CA LEU A 415 -26.01 -2.68 -13.65
C LEU A 415 -24.95 -1.70 -13.14
N THR A 416 -24.76 -0.62 -13.89
CA THR A 416 -24.11 0.60 -13.40
C THR A 416 -25.19 1.54 -12.85
N PHE A 417 -25.07 1.85 -11.57
CA PHE A 417 -25.92 2.78 -10.84
C PHE A 417 -25.22 4.14 -10.75
N THR A 418 -25.85 5.19 -11.28
CA THR A 418 -25.30 6.56 -11.22
C THR A 418 -26.10 7.44 -10.26
N ARG A 419 -25.45 8.02 -9.24
CA ARG A 419 -26.07 8.92 -8.27
C ARG A 419 -26.60 10.18 -8.95
N VAL A 420 -27.83 10.57 -8.62
CA VAL A 420 -28.38 11.87 -8.98
C VAL A 420 -27.76 12.93 -8.06
N LEU A 421 -27.17 13.96 -8.65
CA LEU A 421 -26.52 15.10 -7.96
C LEU A 421 -27.42 16.34 -7.97
#